data_AF-A0A7L4RG11-F1
#
_entry.id   AF-A0A7L4RG11-F1
#
_cell.length_a   1.000
_cell.length_b   1.000
_cell.length_c   1.000
_cell.angle_alpha   90.00
_cell.angle_beta   90.00
_cell.angle_gamma   90.00
#
_symmetry.space_group_name_H-M   'P 1'
#
loop_
_entity.id
_entity.type
_entity.pdbx_description
1 polymer ?
#
loop_
_entity_poly.entity_id
_entity_poly.type
_entity_poly.pdbx_seq_one_letter_code
_entity_poly.pdbx_strand_id
1 'polypeptide(L)'
;MKRVTELLQAFKSSRKLELGQVAKILNLSEASTLLWARTLQQDNILDIVQEEGKTYFVLLSEDKPQLLKEPEKKLPLPAAPEETISPKQLSKLIEDYAEKIDAMKKKSAELANMERERSNILYKDYVPLERRFEVELHLINSQLADKEEKIKELEGRIKDVPKRITSIESQAAKLEKIESYIRFSLDKSRSRIEKEVDRIEEIRSLVEKYTSEMNRRIEDQTSSLRNVQKELARLKKMEDWIYLQQDMLEKNMKDYAQVRKQSLTEIDGLRDIMRTGFLKRYEKELRRMQDMHLDEIDKIKVREKEFQERIETERKELARLNQESERIVKTFEALSKKKIRVEEEKSFVSDLEKVPAAGIE
;
A
#
# COMPACT_ATOMS: atom_id res chain seq x y z
N MET A 1 -35.47 -58.46 -59.44
CA MET A 1 -35.96 -59.18 -60.64
C MET A 1 -35.06 -58.97 -61.86
N LYS A 2 -34.95 -57.77 -62.46
CA LYS A 2 -34.14 -57.54 -63.68
C LYS A 2 -32.69 -58.08 -63.61
N ARG A 3 -31.97 -57.79 -62.52
CA ARG A 3 -30.59 -58.28 -62.29
C ARG A 3 -30.47 -59.80 -62.10
N VAL A 4 -31.49 -60.43 -61.54
CA VAL A 4 -31.53 -61.90 -61.37
C VAL A 4 -31.70 -62.57 -62.73
N THR A 5 -32.52 -61.97 -63.61
CA THR A 5 -32.68 -62.44 -65.00
C THR A 5 -31.38 -62.29 -65.80
N GLU A 6 -30.68 -61.16 -65.65
CA GLU A 6 -29.36 -60.93 -66.26
C GLU A 6 -28.31 -61.94 -65.75
N LEU A 7 -28.33 -62.25 -64.46
CA LEU A 7 -27.46 -63.26 -63.86
C LEU A 7 -27.74 -64.67 -64.39
N LEU A 8 -29.01 -65.07 -64.46
CA LEU A 8 -29.41 -66.37 -65.04
C LEU A 8 -29.03 -66.49 -66.52
N GLN A 9 -29.17 -65.40 -67.29
CA GLN A 9 -28.76 -65.35 -68.69
C GLN A 9 -27.23 -65.51 -68.82
N ALA A 10 -26.46 -64.90 -67.92
CA ALA A 10 -25.01 -65.04 -67.86
C ALA A 10 -24.58 -66.48 -67.50
N PHE A 11 -25.27 -67.13 -66.54
CA PHE A 11 -25.03 -68.54 -66.21
C PHE A 11 -25.37 -69.49 -67.37
N LYS A 12 -26.45 -69.22 -68.12
CA LYS A 12 -26.79 -70.00 -69.33
C LYS A 12 -25.71 -69.92 -70.40
N SER A 13 -25.00 -68.78 -70.49
CA SER A 13 -24.01 -68.53 -71.54
C SER A 13 -22.63 -69.13 -71.20
N SER A 14 -22.21 -69.06 -69.94
CA SER A 14 -20.84 -69.41 -69.54
C SER A 14 -20.70 -70.66 -68.68
N ARG A 15 -21.82 -71.23 -68.17
CA ARG A 15 -21.92 -72.33 -67.16
C ARG A 15 -21.20 -72.08 -65.82
N LYS A 16 -20.11 -71.32 -65.82
CA LYS A 16 -19.38 -70.82 -64.65
C LYS A 16 -19.18 -69.30 -64.76
N LEU A 17 -19.32 -68.60 -63.64
CA LEU A 17 -19.07 -67.15 -63.54
C LEU A 17 -18.11 -66.85 -62.41
N GLU A 18 -17.17 -65.92 -62.64
CA GLU A 18 -16.21 -65.49 -61.62
C GLU A 18 -16.88 -64.55 -60.60
N LEU A 19 -16.43 -64.57 -59.33
CA LEU A 19 -16.98 -63.77 -58.24
C LEU A 19 -17.13 -62.28 -58.59
N GLY A 20 -16.11 -61.69 -59.21
CA GLY A 20 -16.15 -60.28 -59.64
C GLY A 20 -17.20 -60.01 -60.72
N GLN A 21 -17.50 -60.97 -61.60
CA GLN A 21 -18.54 -60.83 -62.62
C GLN A 21 -19.93 -60.87 -61.98
N VAL A 22 -20.16 -61.80 -61.04
CA VAL A 22 -21.44 -61.91 -60.31
C VAL A 22 -21.66 -60.68 -59.42
N ALA A 23 -20.63 -60.21 -58.72
CA ALA A 23 -20.68 -59.00 -57.91
C ALA A 23 -21.04 -57.76 -58.73
N LYS A 24 -20.49 -57.65 -59.95
CA LYS A 24 -20.80 -56.56 -60.88
C LYS A 24 -22.24 -56.63 -61.41
N ILE A 25 -22.75 -57.82 -61.75
CA ILE A 25 -24.15 -58.00 -62.21
C ILE A 25 -25.15 -57.68 -61.10
N LEU A 26 -24.86 -58.11 -59.87
CA LEU A 26 -25.73 -57.86 -58.72
C LEU A 26 -25.58 -56.44 -58.14
N ASN A 27 -24.49 -55.75 -58.47
CA ASN A 27 -24.05 -54.47 -57.89
C ASN A 27 -23.91 -54.59 -56.36
N LEU A 28 -23.19 -55.63 -55.93
CA LEU A 28 -22.87 -55.95 -54.55
C LEU A 28 -21.36 -55.94 -54.36
N SER A 29 -20.90 -55.76 -53.11
CA SER A 29 -19.50 -56.04 -52.78
C SER A 29 -19.21 -57.54 -52.95
N GLU A 30 -17.94 -57.92 -53.16
CA GLU A 30 -17.56 -59.33 -53.27
C GLU A 30 -17.90 -60.11 -51.99
N ALA A 31 -17.74 -59.50 -50.81
CA ALA A 31 -18.11 -60.09 -49.53
C ALA A 31 -19.63 -60.35 -49.42
N SER A 32 -20.46 -59.40 -49.86
CA SER A 32 -21.92 -59.58 -49.90
C SER A 32 -22.36 -60.61 -50.94
N THR A 33 -21.63 -60.71 -52.06
CA THR A 33 -21.89 -61.68 -53.13
C THR A 33 -21.59 -63.10 -52.68
N LEU A 34 -20.50 -63.31 -51.93
CA LEU A 34 -20.17 -64.60 -51.32
C LEU A 34 -21.20 -65.03 -50.28
N LEU A 35 -21.69 -64.11 -49.45
CA LEU A 35 -22.71 -64.41 -48.45
C LEU A 35 -24.03 -64.85 -49.11
N TRP A 36 -24.44 -64.13 -50.16
CA TRP A 36 -25.59 -64.49 -50.97
C TRP A 36 -25.42 -65.84 -51.68
N ALA A 37 -24.24 -66.12 -52.25
CA ALA A 37 -24.00 -67.40 -52.90
C ALA A 37 -24.00 -68.58 -51.92
N ARG A 38 -23.51 -68.39 -50.68
CA ARG A 38 -23.61 -69.42 -49.63
C ARG A 38 -25.06 -69.76 -49.28
N THR A 39 -25.97 -68.79 -49.30
CA THR A 39 -27.40 -69.07 -49.10
C THR A 39 -27.97 -69.94 -50.23
N LEU A 40 -27.58 -69.68 -51.49
CA LEU A 40 -28.01 -70.51 -52.63
C LEU A 40 -27.34 -71.89 -52.67
N GLN A 41 -26.14 -72.02 -52.09
CA GLN A 41 -25.46 -73.30 -51.93
C GLN A 41 -26.18 -74.18 -50.90
N GLN A 42 -26.69 -73.59 -49.82
CA GLN A 42 -27.55 -74.30 -48.85
C GLN A 42 -28.83 -74.81 -49.49
N ASP A 43 -29.38 -74.07 -50.46
CA ASP A 43 -30.58 -74.46 -51.21
C ASP A 43 -30.27 -75.41 -52.39
N ASN A 44 -29.03 -75.87 -52.55
CA ASN A 44 -28.59 -76.77 -53.62
C ASN A 44 -28.80 -76.20 -55.05
N ILE A 45 -28.90 -74.88 -55.18
CA ILE A 45 -29.11 -74.20 -56.47
C ILE A 45 -27.77 -73.94 -57.17
N LEU A 46 -26.70 -73.74 -56.39
CA LEU A 46 -25.44 -73.22 -56.89
C LEU A 46 -24.26 -73.79 -56.11
N ASP A 47 -23.20 -74.18 -56.79
CA ASP A 47 -21.96 -74.66 -56.17
C ASP A 47 -20.84 -73.62 -56.29
N ILE A 48 -19.95 -73.57 -55.29
CA ILE A 48 -18.85 -72.61 -55.21
C ILE A 48 -17.53 -73.38 -55.39
N VAL A 49 -16.86 -73.16 -56.51
CA VAL A 49 -15.62 -73.86 -56.85
C VAL A 49 -14.46 -72.87 -56.85
N GLN A 50 -13.34 -73.22 -56.21
CA GLN A 50 -12.10 -72.46 -56.28
C GLN A 50 -11.13 -73.11 -57.28
N GLU A 51 -10.80 -72.40 -58.36
CA GLU A 51 -9.81 -72.81 -59.37
C GLU A 51 -8.77 -71.70 -59.51
N GLU A 52 -7.48 -72.03 -59.47
CA GLU A 52 -6.37 -71.09 -59.73
C GLU A 52 -6.39 -69.81 -58.88
N GLY A 53 -6.85 -69.90 -57.63
CA GLY A 53 -6.92 -68.74 -56.71
C GLY A 53 -8.11 -67.80 -56.99
N LYS A 54 -9.01 -68.17 -57.90
CA LYS A 54 -10.25 -67.45 -58.20
C LYS A 54 -11.46 -68.25 -57.73
N THR A 55 -12.50 -67.55 -57.28
CA THR A 55 -13.76 -68.17 -56.86
C THR A 55 -14.77 -68.10 -58.01
N TYR A 56 -15.29 -69.26 -58.39
CA TYR A 56 -16.30 -69.42 -59.43
C TYR A 56 -17.60 -69.95 -58.85
N PHE A 57 -18.70 -69.55 -59.49
CA PHE A 57 -20.03 -70.03 -59.22
C PHE A 57 -20.47 -70.95 -60.36
N VAL A 58 -21.01 -72.13 -60.04
CA VAL A 58 -21.50 -73.11 -61.01
C VAL A 58 -22.97 -73.41 -60.69
N LEU A 59 -23.85 -73.24 -61.67
CA LEU A 59 -25.27 -73.57 -61.49
C LEU A 59 -25.44 -75.10 -61.54
N LEU A 60 -26.00 -75.69 -60.48
CA LEU A 60 -26.34 -77.12 -60.46
C LEU A 60 -27.63 -77.30 -61.28
N SER A 61 -27.52 -77.83 -62.51
CA SER A 61 -28.67 -77.88 -63.43
C SER A 61 -29.73 -78.90 -62.99
N GLU A 62 -31.00 -78.53 -63.20
CA GLU A 62 -32.19 -79.38 -63.13
C GLU A 62 -32.17 -80.50 -64.20
N ASP A 63 -31.28 -81.49 -64.07
CA ASP A 63 -31.39 -82.75 -64.82
C ASP A 63 -32.10 -83.80 -63.95
N LYS A 64 -33.43 -83.86 -64.12
CA LYS A 64 -34.39 -84.97 -63.89
C LYS A 64 -34.06 -86.02 -62.80
N PRO A 65 -34.91 -86.18 -61.76
CA PRO A 65 -34.90 -87.40 -60.97
C PRO A 65 -35.47 -88.56 -61.80
N GLN A 66 -34.65 -89.59 -61.99
CA GLN A 66 -35.05 -90.88 -62.55
C GLN A 66 -36.04 -91.56 -61.60
N LEU A 67 -37.28 -91.72 -62.08
CA LEU A 67 -38.29 -92.60 -61.51
C LEU A 67 -37.72 -94.02 -61.36
N LEU A 68 -37.49 -94.45 -60.12
CA LEU A 68 -37.34 -95.84 -59.73
C LEU A 68 -38.66 -96.58 -60.06
N LYS A 69 -38.70 -97.21 -61.23
CA LYS A 69 -39.72 -98.22 -61.57
C LYS A 69 -39.42 -99.50 -60.79
N GLU A 70 -40.27 -99.82 -59.82
CA GLU A 70 -40.39 -101.20 -59.31
C GLU A 70 -40.78 -102.14 -60.46
N PRO A 71 -40.08 -103.27 -60.66
CA PRO A 71 -40.55 -104.29 -61.59
C PRO A 71 -41.54 -105.21 -60.85
N GLU A 72 -42.83 -105.04 -61.12
CA GLU A 72 -43.85 -106.07 -60.89
C GLU A 72 -43.47 -107.35 -61.68
N LYS A 73 -42.74 -108.27 -61.05
CA LYS A 73 -42.62 -109.64 -61.53
C LYS A 73 -43.95 -110.36 -61.29
N LYS A 74 -44.82 -110.33 -62.30
CA LYS A 74 -45.95 -111.26 -62.44
C LYS A 74 -45.41 -112.69 -62.35
N LEU A 75 -45.79 -113.41 -61.29
CA LEU A 75 -45.62 -114.87 -61.22
C LEU A 75 -46.48 -115.53 -62.31
N PRO A 76 -45.93 -116.43 -63.15
CA PRO A 76 -46.74 -117.31 -63.98
C PRO A 76 -47.32 -118.43 -63.11
N LEU A 77 -48.65 -118.57 -63.08
CA LEU A 77 -49.32 -119.76 -62.56
C LEU A 77 -48.94 -120.97 -63.45
N PRO A 78 -48.39 -122.07 -62.89
CA PRO A 78 -48.25 -123.31 -63.64
C PRO A 78 -49.59 -124.04 -63.75
N ALA A 79 -49.84 -124.51 -64.97
CA ALA A 79 -51.01 -125.25 -65.43
C ALA A 79 -51.22 -126.56 -64.66
N ALA A 80 -52.49 -126.88 -64.44
CA ALA A 80 -52.95 -128.15 -63.89
C ALA A 80 -52.63 -129.30 -64.86
N PRO A 81 -51.88 -130.34 -64.43
CA PRO A 81 -51.82 -131.61 -65.14
C PRO A 81 -53.08 -132.42 -64.79
N GLU A 82 -53.96 -132.58 -65.77
CA GLU A 82 -54.95 -133.65 -65.83
C GLU A 82 -54.21 -134.97 -66.05
N GLU A 83 -53.65 -135.53 -64.98
CA GLU A 83 -53.25 -136.93 -64.94
C GLU A 83 -54.18 -137.63 -63.97
N THR A 84 -54.70 -138.79 -64.37
CA THR A 84 -55.51 -139.67 -63.52
C THR A 84 -54.65 -140.18 -62.38
N ILE A 85 -54.58 -139.39 -61.32
CA ILE A 85 -53.84 -139.70 -60.12
C ILE A 85 -54.53 -140.89 -59.44
N SER A 86 -53.83 -142.02 -59.44
CA SER A 86 -54.17 -143.19 -58.64
C SER A 86 -54.31 -142.75 -57.16
N PRO A 87 -55.29 -143.26 -56.39
CA PRO A 87 -55.58 -142.81 -55.01
C PRO A 87 -54.35 -142.71 -54.09
N LYS A 88 -53.28 -143.51 -54.35
CA LYS A 88 -52.01 -143.47 -53.60
C LYS A 88 -51.09 -142.29 -53.96
N GLN A 89 -51.09 -141.80 -55.20
CA GLN A 89 -50.28 -140.64 -55.62
C GLN A 89 -50.95 -139.33 -55.21
N LEU A 90 -52.29 -139.30 -55.10
CA LEU A 90 -53.05 -138.14 -54.60
C LEU A 90 -52.73 -137.94 -53.12
N SER A 91 -52.68 -139.03 -52.35
CA SER A 91 -52.27 -139.01 -50.94
C SER A 91 -50.87 -138.41 -50.74
N LYS A 92 -49.89 -138.82 -51.56
CA LYS A 92 -48.51 -138.34 -51.44
C LYS A 92 -48.34 -136.87 -51.85
N LEU A 93 -49.06 -136.44 -52.89
CA LEU A 93 -49.08 -135.05 -53.31
C LEU A 93 -49.80 -134.17 -52.27
N ILE A 94 -50.90 -134.66 -51.69
CA ILE A 94 -51.60 -134.01 -50.58
C ILE A 94 -50.69 -133.90 -49.35
N GLU A 95 -49.89 -134.92 -49.03
CA GLU A 95 -48.86 -134.87 -47.99
C GLU A 95 -47.75 -133.83 -48.30
N ASP A 96 -47.18 -133.83 -49.51
CA ASP A 96 -46.15 -132.86 -49.92
C ASP A 96 -46.69 -131.41 -49.90
N TYR A 97 -47.95 -131.19 -50.30
CA TYR A 97 -48.60 -129.88 -50.19
C TYR A 97 -48.95 -129.52 -48.75
N ALA A 98 -49.33 -130.48 -47.91
CA ALA A 98 -49.55 -130.26 -46.48
C ALA A 98 -48.25 -129.87 -45.77
N GLU A 99 -47.14 -130.57 -46.04
CA GLU A 99 -45.81 -130.22 -45.53
C GLU A 99 -45.35 -128.84 -46.00
N LYS A 100 -45.58 -128.49 -47.28
CA LYS A 100 -45.31 -127.14 -47.79
C LYS A 100 -46.19 -126.09 -47.14
N ILE A 101 -47.46 -126.38 -46.90
CA ILE A 101 -48.38 -125.49 -46.19
C ILE A 101 -47.91 -125.28 -44.75
N ASP A 102 -47.46 -126.32 -44.06
CA ASP A 102 -46.96 -126.20 -42.68
C ASP A 102 -45.59 -125.51 -42.62
N ALA A 103 -44.71 -125.71 -43.61
CA ALA A 103 -43.49 -124.94 -43.78
C ALA A 103 -43.77 -123.46 -44.08
N MET A 104 -44.80 -123.16 -44.89
CA MET A 104 -45.27 -121.80 -45.12
C MET A 104 -45.87 -121.18 -43.86
N LYS A 105 -46.67 -121.93 -43.08
CA LYS A 105 -47.19 -121.46 -41.79
C LYS A 105 -46.06 -121.17 -40.81
N LYS A 106 -45.06 -122.06 -40.73
CA LYS A 106 -43.88 -121.86 -39.88
C LYS A 106 -43.09 -120.61 -40.30
N LYS A 107 -42.81 -120.44 -41.59
CA LYS A 107 -42.18 -119.22 -42.11
C LYS A 107 -43.03 -117.98 -41.87
N SER A 108 -44.36 -118.07 -42.00
CA SER A 108 -45.25 -116.94 -41.72
C SER A 108 -45.25 -116.57 -40.23
N ALA A 109 -45.10 -117.55 -39.34
CA ALA A 109 -44.98 -117.33 -37.90
C ALA A 109 -43.61 -116.72 -37.54
N GLU A 110 -42.53 -117.19 -38.16
CA GLU A 110 -41.19 -116.60 -38.04
C GLU A 110 -41.18 -115.15 -38.56
N LEU A 111 -41.82 -114.89 -39.70
CA LEU A 111 -41.95 -113.55 -40.28
C LEU A 111 -42.78 -112.63 -39.38
N ALA A 112 -43.89 -113.13 -38.82
CA ALA A 112 -44.67 -112.39 -37.83
C ALA A 112 -43.88 -112.10 -36.54
N ASN A 113 -43.00 -113.00 -36.10
CA ASN A 113 -42.10 -112.75 -34.98
C ASN A 113 -41.04 -111.70 -35.32
N MET A 114 -40.44 -111.77 -36.51
CA MET A 114 -39.50 -110.73 -36.97
C MET A 114 -40.18 -109.36 -37.13
N GLU A 115 -41.43 -109.32 -37.58
CA GLU A 115 -42.22 -108.08 -37.64
C GLU A 115 -42.52 -107.52 -36.25
N ARG A 116 -42.83 -108.39 -35.28
CA ARG A 116 -42.98 -107.99 -33.87
C ARG A 116 -41.66 -107.49 -33.30
N GLU A 117 -40.54 -108.16 -33.54
CA GLU A 117 -39.22 -107.74 -33.07
C GLU A 117 -38.78 -106.41 -33.70
N ARG A 118 -38.99 -106.25 -35.02
CA ARG A 118 -38.74 -104.99 -35.73
C ARG A 118 -39.60 -103.85 -35.16
N SER A 119 -40.89 -104.10 -34.95
CA SER A 119 -41.79 -103.13 -34.33
C SER A 119 -41.35 -102.80 -32.90
N ASN A 120 -40.92 -103.82 -32.15
CA ASN A 120 -40.42 -103.67 -30.78
C ASN A 120 -39.15 -102.80 -30.74
N ILE A 121 -38.16 -103.04 -31.61
CA ILE A 121 -36.94 -102.22 -31.72
C ILE A 121 -37.28 -100.79 -32.16
N LEU A 122 -38.17 -100.64 -33.14
CA LEU A 122 -38.60 -99.33 -33.63
C LEU A 122 -39.24 -98.49 -32.51
N TYR A 123 -40.23 -99.05 -31.81
CA TYR A 123 -41.00 -98.29 -30.82
C TYR A 123 -40.35 -98.22 -29.44
N LYS A 124 -39.59 -99.23 -29.01
CA LYS A 124 -38.92 -99.21 -27.69
C LYS A 124 -37.56 -98.55 -27.70
N ASP A 125 -36.79 -98.69 -28.77
CA ASP A 125 -35.40 -98.23 -28.77
C ASP A 125 -35.23 -96.97 -29.64
N TYR A 126 -35.70 -97.00 -30.90
CA TYR A 126 -35.50 -95.88 -31.82
C TYR A 126 -36.35 -94.65 -31.48
N VAL A 127 -37.66 -94.79 -31.26
CA VAL A 127 -38.54 -93.64 -30.99
C VAL A 127 -38.11 -92.86 -29.73
N PRO A 128 -37.75 -93.50 -28.59
CA PRO A 128 -37.24 -92.75 -27.44
C PRO A 128 -35.88 -92.10 -27.67
N LEU A 129 -35.02 -92.72 -28.48
CA LEU A 129 -33.72 -92.15 -28.84
C LEU A 129 -33.88 -90.92 -29.73
N GLU A 130 -34.76 -90.97 -30.73
CA GLU A 130 -35.12 -89.85 -31.59
C GLU A 130 -35.64 -88.66 -30.75
N ARG A 131 -36.57 -88.92 -29.81
CA ARG A 131 -37.05 -87.88 -28.88
C ARG A 131 -35.95 -87.29 -28.01
N ARG A 132 -34.98 -88.10 -27.54
CA ARG A 132 -33.84 -87.58 -26.78
C ARG A 132 -32.99 -86.65 -27.63
N PHE A 133 -32.69 -87.04 -28.87
CA PHE A 133 -31.96 -86.18 -29.79
C PHE A 133 -32.71 -84.90 -30.11
N GLU A 134 -34.04 -84.95 -30.30
CA GLU A 134 -34.85 -83.74 -30.49
C GLU A 134 -34.75 -82.79 -29.29
N VAL A 135 -34.83 -83.30 -28.06
CA VAL A 135 -34.71 -82.51 -26.83
C VAL A 135 -33.30 -81.91 -26.70
N GLU A 136 -32.26 -82.69 -26.95
CA GLU A 136 -30.87 -82.22 -26.90
C GLU A 136 -30.61 -81.15 -27.97
N LEU A 137 -31.09 -81.36 -29.19
CA LEU A 137 -31.01 -80.37 -30.28
C LEU A 137 -31.74 -79.07 -29.91
N HIS A 138 -32.93 -79.17 -29.32
CA HIS A 138 -33.67 -78.01 -28.87
C HIS A 138 -32.91 -77.25 -27.77
N LEU A 139 -32.33 -77.97 -26.79
CA LEU A 139 -31.54 -77.38 -25.73
C LEU A 139 -30.30 -76.66 -26.27
N ILE A 140 -29.57 -77.29 -27.18
CA ILE A 140 -28.39 -76.72 -27.84
C ILE A 140 -28.78 -75.45 -28.62
N ASN A 141 -29.87 -75.50 -29.38
CA ASN A 141 -30.37 -74.35 -30.15
C ASN A 141 -30.77 -73.18 -29.23
N SER A 142 -31.43 -73.48 -28.12
CA SER A 142 -31.77 -72.45 -27.12
C SER A 142 -30.51 -71.82 -26.51
N GLN A 143 -29.53 -72.63 -26.12
CA GLN A 143 -28.27 -72.12 -25.56
C GLN A 143 -27.45 -71.32 -26.60
N LEU A 144 -27.52 -71.72 -27.87
CA LEU A 144 -26.89 -70.99 -28.96
C LEU A 144 -27.55 -69.62 -29.15
N ALA A 145 -28.87 -69.56 -29.18
CA ALA A 145 -29.63 -68.31 -29.27
C ALA A 145 -29.30 -67.34 -28.13
N ASP A 146 -29.26 -67.82 -26.88
CA ASP A 146 -28.89 -67.01 -25.71
C ASP A 146 -27.47 -66.43 -25.81
N LYS A 147 -26.53 -67.23 -26.35
CA LYS A 147 -25.15 -66.80 -26.56
C LYS A 147 -25.04 -65.79 -27.69
N GLU A 148 -25.78 -65.97 -28.78
CA GLU A 148 -25.84 -65.01 -29.88
C GLU A 148 -26.42 -63.66 -29.45
N GLU A 149 -27.44 -63.67 -28.59
CA GLU A 149 -28.00 -62.45 -28.01
C GLU A 149 -26.97 -61.71 -27.14
N LYS A 150 -26.26 -62.43 -26.25
CA LYS A 150 -25.17 -61.85 -25.44
C LYS A 150 -24.03 -61.30 -26.30
N ILE A 151 -23.68 -61.97 -27.39
CA ILE A 151 -22.67 -61.47 -28.33
C ILE A 151 -23.13 -60.16 -28.96
N LYS A 152 -24.38 -60.07 -29.43
CA LYS A 152 -24.94 -58.82 -29.98
C LYS A 152 -24.96 -57.68 -28.97
N GLU A 153 -25.30 -57.95 -27.70
CA GLU A 153 -25.24 -56.95 -26.63
C GLU A 153 -23.81 -56.44 -26.41
N LEU A 154 -22.84 -57.36 -26.33
CA LEU A 154 -21.43 -57.04 -26.16
C LEU A 154 -20.89 -56.24 -27.35
N GLU A 155 -21.23 -56.60 -28.57
CA GLU A 155 -20.89 -55.83 -29.77
C GLU A 155 -21.45 -54.40 -29.72
N GLY A 156 -22.68 -54.24 -29.24
CA GLY A 156 -23.29 -52.94 -29.02
C GLY A 156 -22.47 -52.10 -28.03
N ARG A 157 -22.11 -52.69 -26.88
CA ARG A 157 -21.29 -52.03 -25.85
C ARG A 157 -19.89 -51.68 -26.37
N ILE A 158 -19.26 -52.58 -27.13
CA ILE A 158 -17.94 -52.35 -27.74
C ILE A 158 -17.98 -51.19 -28.73
N LYS A 159 -19.05 -51.07 -29.53
CA LYS A 159 -19.21 -49.95 -30.49
C LYS A 159 -19.33 -48.59 -29.81
N ASP A 160 -19.79 -48.52 -28.57
CA ASP A 160 -19.92 -47.26 -27.81
C ASP A 160 -18.66 -46.87 -27.04
N VAL A 161 -17.75 -47.81 -26.75
CA VAL A 161 -16.48 -47.53 -26.05
C VAL A 161 -15.64 -46.46 -26.78
N PRO A 162 -15.42 -46.50 -28.11
CA PRO A 162 -14.69 -45.46 -28.83
C PRO A 162 -15.28 -44.05 -28.68
N LYS A 163 -16.62 -43.94 -28.63
CA LYS A 163 -17.29 -42.64 -28.43
C LYS A 163 -17.02 -42.09 -27.03
N ARG A 164 -16.98 -42.96 -26.02
CA ARG A 164 -16.65 -42.56 -24.64
C ARG A 164 -15.18 -42.16 -24.52
N ILE A 165 -14.27 -42.91 -25.15
CA ILE A 165 -12.84 -42.59 -25.18
C ILE A 165 -12.61 -41.22 -25.81
N THR A 166 -13.14 -40.98 -27.02
CA THR A 166 -13.00 -39.69 -27.71
C THR A 166 -13.59 -38.51 -26.92
N SER A 167 -14.69 -38.72 -26.20
CA SER A 167 -15.26 -37.72 -25.30
C SER A 167 -14.32 -37.40 -24.12
N ILE A 168 -13.74 -38.42 -23.50
CA ILE A 168 -12.78 -38.26 -22.40
C ILE A 168 -11.50 -37.57 -22.90
N GLU A 169 -10.97 -37.94 -24.06
CA GLU A 169 -9.81 -37.30 -24.68
C GLU A 169 -10.07 -35.81 -24.96
N SER A 170 -11.27 -35.47 -25.46
CA SER A 170 -11.69 -34.09 -25.67
C SER A 170 -11.75 -33.29 -24.35
N GLN A 171 -12.26 -33.91 -23.27
CA GLN A 171 -12.29 -33.29 -21.95
C GLN A 171 -10.88 -33.09 -21.38
N ALA A 172 -10.00 -34.09 -21.51
CA ALA A 172 -8.61 -34.01 -21.09
C ALA A 172 -7.87 -32.86 -21.80
N ALA A 173 -8.02 -32.74 -23.13
CA ALA A 173 -7.42 -31.66 -23.90
C ALA A 173 -7.95 -30.27 -23.50
N LYS A 174 -9.22 -30.15 -23.09
CA LYS A 174 -9.76 -28.89 -22.54
C LYS A 174 -9.16 -28.56 -21.18
N LEU A 175 -9.02 -29.55 -20.30
CA LEU A 175 -8.41 -29.36 -18.98
C LEU A 175 -6.95 -28.95 -19.09
N GLU A 176 -6.18 -29.53 -20.01
CA GLU A 176 -4.78 -29.16 -20.26
C GLU A 176 -4.63 -27.70 -20.70
N LYS A 177 -5.55 -27.21 -21.55
CA LYS A 177 -5.59 -25.79 -21.95
C LYS A 177 -5.93 -24.87 -20.79
N ILE A 178 -6.90 -25.28 -19.96
CA ILE A 178 -7.28 -24.52 -18.76
C ILE A 178 -6.12 -24.46 -17.77
N GLU A 179 -5.46 -25.59 -17.52
CA GLU A 179 -4.28 -25.67 -16.64
C GLU A 179 -3.16 -24.76 -17.14
N SER A 180 -2.86 -24.80 -18.44
CA SER A 180 -1.85 -23.93 -19.05
C SER A 180 -2.19 -22.45 -18.91
N TYR A 181 -3.45 -22.07 -19.12
CA TYR A 181 -3.93 -20.71 -18.92
C TYR A 181 -3.83 -20.26 -17.46
N ILE A 182 -4.22 -21.13 -16.51
CA ILE A 182 -4.12 -20.85 -15.08
C ILE A 182 -2.66 -20.66 -14.67
N ARG A 183 -1.74 -21.54 -15.11
CA ARG A 183 -0.30 -21.39 -14.86
C ARG A 183 0.22 -20.05 -15.36
N PHE A 184 -0.07 -19.69 -16.61
CA PHE A 184 0.33 -18.40 -17.17
C PHE A 184 -0.23 -17.21 -16.37
N SER A 185 -1.50 -17.27 -15.97
CA SER A 185 -2.13 -16.24 -15.15
C SER A 185 -1.48 -16.12 -13.78
N LEU A 186 -1.15 -17.25 -13.15
CA LEU A 186 -0.45 -17.32 -11.86
C LEU A 186 0.98 -16.77 -11.95
N ASP A 187 1.73 -17.11 -12.99
CA ASP A 187 3.09 -16.57 -13.18
C ASP A 187 3.05 -15.04 -13.38
N LYS A 188 2.04 -14.56 -14.13
CA LYS A 188 1.83 -13.12 -14.32
C LYS A 188 1.45 -12.41 -13.03
N SER A 189 0.57 -13.00 -12.20
CA SER A 189 0.19 -12.41 -10.91
C SER A 189 1.35 -12.44 -9.93
N ARG A 190 2.12 -13.53 -9.89
CA ARG A 190 3.36 -13.65 -9.10
C ARG A 190 4.37 -12.57 -9.46
N SER A 191 4.66 -12.37 -10.75
CA SER A 191 5.58 -11.31 -11.19
C SER A 191 5.09 -9.90 -10.82
N ARG A 192 3.77 -9.67 -10.81
CA ARG A 192 3.20 -8.41 -10.33
C ARG A 192 3.40 -8.25 -8.83
N ILE A 193 3.13 -9.29 -8.05
CA ILE A 193 3.33 -9.27 -6.59
C ILE A 193 4.80 -8.99 -6.27
N GLU A 194 5.74 -9.66 -6.92
CA GLU A 194 7.18 -9.43 -6.72
C GLU A 194 7.56 -7.96 -6.96
N LYS A 195 7.07 -7.34 -8.04
CA LYS A 195 7.30 -5.91 -8.32
C LYS A 195 6.70 -4.98 -7.27
N GLU A 196 5.52 -5.29 -6.73
CA GLU A 196 4.93 -4.47 -5.68
C GLU A 196 5.67 -4.67 -4.34
N VAL A 197 6.18 -5.86 -4.05
CA VAL A 197 7.05 -6.12 -2.89
C VAL A 197 8.32 -5.26 -2.98
N ASP A 198 8.98 -5.21 -4.14
CA ASP A 198 10.17 -4.38 -4.35
C ASP A 198 9.87 -2.88 -4.11
N ARG A 199 8.73 -2.39 -4.61
CA ARG A 199 8.29 -1.00 -4.38
C ARG A 199 8.00 -0.70 -2.91
N ILE A 200 7.39 -1.65 -2.19
CA ILE A 200 7.13 -1.50 -0.76
C ILE A 200 8.45 -1.37 0.01
N GLU A 201 9.47 -2.15 -0.34
CA GLU A 201 10.78 -2.07 0.32
C GLU A 201 11.48 -0.73 0.02
N GLU A 202 11.36 -0.21 -1.21
CA GLU A 202 11.87 1.13 -1.56
C GLU A 202 11.18 2.23 -0.73
N ILE A 203 9.85 2.19 -0.65
CA ILE A 203 9.06 3.13 0.17
C ILE A 203 9.47 3.04 1.65
N ARG A 204 9.65 1.82 2.16
CA ARG A 204 10.09 1.58 3.54
C ARG A 204 11.44 2.23 3.82
N SER A 205 12.41 2.07 2.92
CA SER A 205 13.74 2.70 3.04
C SER A 205 13.64 4.23 3.05
N LEU A 206 12.80 4.80 2.17
CA LEU A 206 12.56 6.26 2.14
C LEU A 206 11.93 6.77 3.44
N VAL A 207 10.93 6.06 3.97
CA VAL A 207 10.29 6.40 5.24
C VAL A 207 11.31 6.38 6.38
N GLU A 208 12.13 5.33 6.48
CA GLU A 208 13.16 5.21 7.52
C GLU A 208 14.18 6.37 7.46
N LYS A 209 14.60 6.75 6.24
CA LYS A 209 15.46 7.91 6.03
C LYS A 209 14.80 9.21 6.51
N TYR A 210 13.57 9.49 6.08
CA TYR A 210 12.87 10.71 6.47
C TYR A 210 12.58 10.77 7.98
N THR A 211 12.21 9.64 8.60
CA THR A 211 12.03 9.55 10.05
C THR A 211 13.33 9.85 10.78
N SER A 212 14.46 9.31 10.32
CA SER A 212 15.77 9.58 10.92
C SER A 212 16.18 11.05 10.82
N GLU A 213 15.97 11.68 9.65
CA GLU A 213 16.22 13.11 9.45
C GLU A 213 15.32 13.99 10.32
N MET A 214 14.03 13.65 10.42
CA MET A 214 13.07 14.38 11.25
C MET A 214 13.42 14.27 12.74
N ASN A 215 13.81 13.09 13.22
CA ASN A 215 14.24 12.90 14.60
C ASN A 215 15.46 13.75 14.95
N ARG A 216 16.46 13.81 14.06
CA ARG A 216 17.63 14.69 14.24
C ARG A 216 17.22 16.16 14.34
N ARG A 217 16.34 16.63 13.45
CA ARG A 217 15.84 18.02 13.50
C ARG A 217 15.11 18.32 14.81
N ILE A 218 14.30 17.40 15.30
CA ILE A 218 13.61 17.54 16.59
C ILE A 218 14.62 17.65 17.74
N GLU A 219 15.68 16.84 17.72
CA GLU A 219 16.73 16.87 18.75
C GLU A 219 17.52 18.20 18.72
N ASP A 220 17.87 18.69 17.54
CA ASP A 220 18.52 19.99 17.35
C ASP A 220 17.65 21.16 17.85
N GLN A 221 16.36 21.13 17.51
CA GLN A 221 15.38 22.12 17.96
C GLN A 221 15.19 22.06 19.48
N THR A 222 15.11 20.85 20.06
CA THR A 222 15.00 20.65 21.51
C THR A 222 16.22 21.23 22.24
N SER A 223 17.42 21.01 21.69
CA SER A 223 18.66 21.56 22.23
C SER A 223 18.69 23.10 22.14
N SER A 224 18.24 23.65 21.02
CA SER A 224 18.13 25.11 20.83
C SER A 224 17.14 25.73 21.82
N LEU A 225 15.98 25.10 22.03
CA LEU A 225 14.98 25.53 23.02
C LEU A 225 15.55 25.52 24.45
N ARG A 226 16.30 24.48 24.83
CA ARG A 226 16.99 24.44 26.13
C ARG A 226 17.96 25.61 26.30
N ASN A 227 18.68 26.00 25.25
CA ASN A 227 19.57 27.15 25.30
C ASN A 227 18.80 28.46 25.47
N VAL A 228 17.72 28.66 24.71
CA VAL A 228 16.83 29.82 24.88
C VAL A 228 16.26 29.90 26.30
N GLN A 229 15.84 28.76 26.87
CA GLN A 229 15.37 28.71 28.26
C GLN A 229 16.45 29.13 29.27
N LYS A 230 17.71 28.73 29.05
CA LYS A 230 18.84 29.16 29.90
C LYS A 230 19.08 30.66 29.80
N GLU A 231 19.02 31.24 28.60
CA GLU A 231 19.18 32.68 28.41
C GLU A 231 18.01 33.47 29.04
N LEU A 232 16.78 32.99 28.90
CA LEU A 232 15.62 33.60 29.58
C LEU A 232 15.80 33.59 31.11
N ALA A 233 16.32 32.50 31.67
CA ALA A 233 16.59 32.44 33.11
C ALA A 233 17.69 33.42 33.54
N ARG A 234 18.69 33.69 32.69
CA ARG A 234 19.71 34.73 32.94
C ARG A 234 19.12 36.13 32.87
N LEU A 235 18.31 36.41 31.85
CA LEU A 235 17.64 37.70 31.69
C LEU A 235 16.75 38.01 32.89
N LYS A 236 16.00 37.02 33.40
CA LYS A 236 15.19 37.18 34.61
C LYS A 236 16.04 37.60 35.82
N LYS A 237 17.20 36.96 36.03
CA LYS A 237 18.12 37.35 37.12
C LYS A 237 18.66 38.77 36.95
N MET A 238 18.93 39.19 35.72
CA MET A 238 19.39 40.54 35.41
C MET A 238 18.27 41.57 35.65
N GLU A 239 17.04 41.26 35.27
CA GLU A 239 15.85 42.08 35.56
C GLU A 239 15.66 42.25 37.07
N ASP A 240 15.71 41.16 37.85
CA ASP A 240 15.65 41.21 39.32
C ASP A 240 16.77 42.10 39.91
N TRP A 241 17.98 42.00 39.36
CA TRP A 241 19.10 42.85 39.77
C TRP A 241 18.88 44.33 39.44
N ILE A 242 18.34 44.66 38.26
CA ILE A 242 18.02 46.04 37.88
C ILE A 242 16.96 46.63 38.81
N TYR A 243 15.91 45.88 39.15
CA TYR A 243 14.90 46.35 40.11
C TYR A 243 15.52 46.65 41.48
N LEU A 244 16.44 45.80 41.95
CA LEU A 244 17.16 46.04 43.20
C LEU A 244 18.04 47.30 43.13
N GLN A 245 18.76 47.52 42.02
CA GLN A 245 19.54 48.74 41.82
C GLN A 245 18.65 49.99 41.79
N GLN A 246 17.50 49.92 41.14
CA GLN A 246 16.56 51.02 41.05
C GLN A 246 16.01 51.41 42.44
N ASP A 247 15.64 50.43 43.28
CA ASP A 247 15.19 50.68 44.65
C ASP A 247 16.29 51.34 45.50
N MET A 248 17.52 50.84 45.40
CA MET A 248 18.67 51.46 46.10
C MET A 248 18.93 52.90 45.64
N LEU A 249 18.84 53.18 44.33
CA LEU A 249 18.98 54.53 43.80
C LEU A 249 17.84 55.44 44.29
N GLU A 250 16.60 54.95 44.32
CA GLU A 250 15.47 55.72 44.85
C GLU A 250 15.66 56.08 46.32
N LYS A 251 16.13 55.13 47.14
CA LYS A 251 16.46 55.37 48.54
C LYS A 251 17.58 56.41 48.70
N ASN A 252 18.69 56.23 47.97
CA ASN A 252 19.79 57.19 48.01
C ASN A 252 19.34 58.59 47.59
N MET A 253 18.49 58.72 46.56
CA MET A 253 17.94 60.01 46.13
C MET A 253 17.05 60.66 47.19
N LYS A 254 16.26 59.87 47.94
CA LYS A 254 15.48 60.37 49.10
C LYS A 254 16.41 60.89 50.20
N ASP A 255 17.47 60.14 50.51
CA ASP A 255 18.48 60.54 51.51
C ASP A 255 19.19 61.84 51.09
N TYR A 256 19.62 61.95 49.83
CA TYR A 256 20.20 63.20 49.29
C TYR A 256 19.23 64.38 49.34
N ALA A 257 17.96 64.15 48.98
CA ALA A 257 16.93 65.19 49.07
C ALA A 257 16.72 65.65 50.52
N GLN A 258 16.77 64.73 51.49
CA GLN A 258 16.67 65.04 52.91
C GLN A 258 17.89 65.84 53.40
N VAL A 259 19.12 65.41 53.08
CA VAL A 259 20.34 66.15 53.42
C VAL A 259 20.30 67.55 52.81
N ARG A 260 19.94 67.67 51.53
CA ARG A 260 19.79 68.98 50.87
C ARG A 260 18.78 69.86 51.61
N LYS A 261 17.63 69.31 52.03
CA LYS A 261 16.63 70.05 52.81
C LYS A 261 17.18 70.51 54.16
N GLN A 262 17.90 69.64 54.88
CA GLN A 262 18.55 69.97 56.14
C GLN A 262 19.59 71.09 55.96
N SER A 263 20.49 70.97 54.97
CA SER A 263 21.48 72.02 54.67
C SER A 263 20.84 73.35 54.27
N LEU A 264 19.73 73.34 53.52
CA LEU A 264 18.99 74.57 53.21
C LEU A 264 18.42 75.22 54.47
N THR A 265 17.82 74.43 55.38
CA THR A 265 17.31 74.94 56.65
C THR A 265 18.43 75.48 57.56
N GLU A 266 19.61 74.85 57.55
CA GLU A 266 20.78 75.35 58.28
C GLU A 266 21.31 76.67 57.69
N ILE A 267 21.40 76.78 56.36
CA ILE A 267 21.81 78.02 55.67
C ILE A 267 20.83 79.15 55.97
N ASP A 268 19.52 78.90 55.92
CA ASP A 268 18.52 79.90 56.27
C ASP A 268 18.59 80.29 57.75
N GLY A 269 18.80 79.32 58.66
CA GLY A 269 19.05 79.60 60.07
C GLY A 269 20.29 80.46 60.31
N LEU A 270 21.42 80.14 59.66
CA LEU A 270 22.63 80.96 59.70
C LEU A 270 22.40 82.36 59.12
N ARG A 271 21.66 82.46 58.01
CA ARG A 271 21.28 83.75 57.40
C ARG A 271 20.45 84.59 58.37
N ASP A 272 19.51 84.00 59.08
CA ASP A 272 18.68 84.70 60.05
C ASP A 272 19.49 85.12 61.30
N ILE A 273 20.40 84.28 61.79
CA ILE A 273 21.34 84.64 62.87
C ILE A 273 22.24 85.80 62.42
N MET A 274 22.76 85.77 61.18
CA MET A 274 23.57 86.85 60.64
C MET A 274 22.75 88.14 60.50
N ARG A 275 21.52 88.08 59.99
CA ARG A 275 20.63 89.25 59.83
C ARG A 275 20.20 89.85 61.16
N THR A 276 19.76 89.02 62.10
CA THR A 276 19.18 89.49 63.36
C THR A 276 20.23 89.77 64.43
N GLY A 277 21.31 89.00 64.47
CA GLY A 277 22.36 89.11 65.47
C GLY A 277 23.49 90.02 65.00
N PHE A 278 24.23 89.59 63.96
CA PHE A 278 25.43 90.30 63.53
C PHE A 278 25.12 91.65 62.90
N LEU A 279 24.25 91.68 61.88
CA LEU A 279 23.94 92.93 61.17
C LEU A 279 23.27 93.96 62.07
N LYS A 280 22.33 93.58 62.95
CA LYS A 280 21.76 94.53 63.91
C LYS A 280 22.79 95.04 64.93
N ARG A 281 23.68 94.18 65.44
CA ARG A 281 24.75 94.61 66.34
C ARG A 281 25.71 95.55 65.62
N TYR A 282 26.13 95.20 64.42
CA TYR A 282 27.01 95.99 63.58
C TYR A 282 26.38 97.35 63.22
N GLU A 283 25.09 97.38 62.85
CA GLU A 283 24.35 98.62 62.61
C GLU A 283 24.27 99.48 63.88
N LYS A 284 24.03 98.86 65.05
CA LYS A 284 24.03 99.57 66.33
C LYS A 284 25.41 100.13 66.68
N GLU A 285 26.49 99.39 66.41
CA GLU A 285 27.87 99.83 66.59
C GLU A 285 28.21 100.98 65.65
N LEU A 286 27.82 100.88 64.37
CA LEU A 286 27.99 101.93 63.37
C LEU A 286 27.23 103.21 63.78
N ARG A 287 25.98 103.08 64.23
CA ARG A 287 25.20 104.22 64.75
C ARG A 287 25.88 104.83 65.97
N ARG A 288 26.37 104.02 66.91
CA ARG A 288 27.14 104.53 68.07
C ARG A 288 28.42 105.25 67.67
N MET A 289 29.20 104.71 66.72
CA MET A 289 30.39 105.38 66.22
C MET A 289 30.05 106.68 65.52
N GLN A 290 28.98 106.68 64.72
CA GLN A 290 28.48 107.88 64.07
C GLN A 290 28.03 108.93 65.10
N ASP A 291 27.29 108.53 66.14
CA ASP A 291 26.85 109.41 67.23
C ASP A 291 28.05 109.96 68.03
N MET A 292 29.06 109.12 68.31
CA MET A 292 30.31 109.56 68.95
C MET A 292 31.06 110.57 68.08
N HIS A 293 31.20 110.32 66.78
CA HIS A 293 31.85 111.26 65.86
C HIS A 293 31.06 112.56 65.72
N LEU A 294 29.72 112.51 65.75
CA LEU A 294 28.89 113.72 65.77
C LEU A 294 29.13 114.53 67.06
N ASP A 295 29.19 113.88 68.23
CA ASP A 295 29.51 114.52 69.51
C ASP A 295 30.94 115.09 69.53
N GLU A 296 31.92 114.38 68.97
CA GLU A 296 33.28 114.89 68.77
C GLU A 296 33.33 116.09 67.84
N ILE A 297 32.61 116.07 66.72
CA ILE A 297 32.48 117.20 65.79
C ILE A 297 31.88 118.40 66.52
N ASP A 298 30.85 118.20 67.33
CA ASP A 298 30.23 119.28 68.08
C ASP A 298 31.17 119.82 69.18
N LYS A 299 31.94 118.98 69.87
CA LYS A 299 33.03 119.43 70.77
C LYS A 299 34.13 120.19 70.03
N ILE A 300 34.50 119.74 68.82
CA ILE A 300 35.47 120.43 67.97
C ILE A 300 34.91 121.79 67.56
N LYS A 301 33.64 121.90 67.16
CA LYS A 301 33.00 123.19 66.86
C LYS A 301 32.98 124.12 68.07
N VAL A 302 32.72 123.59 69.27
CA VAL A 302 32.79 124.38 70.52
C VAL A 302 34.20 124.89 70.75
N ARG A 303 35.22 124.03 70.66
CA ARG A 303 36.63 124.44 70.78
C ARG A 303 37.06 125.40 69.67
N GLU A 304 36.58 125.19 68.44
CA GLU A 304 36.86 126.07 67.30
C GLU A 304 36.26 127.45 67.54
N LYS A 305 35.05 127.51 68.10
CA LYS A 305 34.43 128.76 68.54
C LYS A 305 35.22 129.43 69.66
N GLU A 306 35.65 128.67 70.68
CA GLU A 306 36.54 129.18 71.74
C GLU A 306 37.89 129.68 71.18
N PHE A 307 38.45 128.97 70.19
CA PHE A 307 39.67 129.39 69.50
C PHE A 307 39.44 130.65 68.65
N GLN A 308 38.32 130.76 67.96
CA GLN A 308 37.95 131.97 67.23
C GLN A 308 37.77 133.15 68.20
N GLU A 309 37.12 132.95 69.34
CA GLU A 309 36.98 133.95 70.40
C GLU A 309 38.35 134.34 71.00
N ARG A 310 39.27 133.38 71.17
CA ARG A 310 40.67 133.63 71.57
C ARG A 310 41.46 134.40 70.52
N ILE A 311 41.38 134.02 69.26
CA ILE A 311 42.01 134.75 68.16
C ILE A 311 41.45 136.17 68.06
N GLU A 312 40.15 136.35 68.31
CA GLU A 312 39.50 137.64 68.23
C GLU A 312 39.85 138.53 69.44
N THR A 313 40.03 137.94 70.62
CA THR A 313 40.57 138.64 71.79
C THR A 313 42.04 139.01 71.60
N GLU A 314 42.89 138.10 71.11
CA GLU A 314 44.29 138.43 70.79
C GLU A 314 44.39 139.45 69.65
N ARG A 315 43.52 139.42 68.64
CA ARG A 315 43.44 140.46 67.61
C ARG A 315 43.07 141.82 68.20
N LYS A 316 42.15 141.86 69.16
CA LYS A 316 41.80 143.10 69.89
C LYS A 316 42.96 143.59 70.75
N GLU A 317 43.70 142.69 71.36
CA GLU A 317 44.87 143.01 72.18
C GLU A 317 46.05 143.48 71.33
N LEU A 318 46.31 142.83 70.19
CA LEU A 318 47.22 143.32 69.15
C LEU A 318 46.80 144.69 68.63
N ALA A 319 45.52 144.91 68.35
CA ALA A 319 45.02 146.22 67.94
C ALA A 319 45.27 147.28 69.03
N ARG A 320 45.09 146.92 70.31
CA ARG A 320 45.35 147.78 71.45
C ARG A 320 46.85 148.09 71.62
N LEU A 321 47.71 147.08 71.54
CA LEU A 321 49.17 147.23 71.58
C LEU A 321 49.69 148.03 70.39
N ASN A 322 49.10 147.85 69.21
CA ASN A 322 49.47 148.62 68.02
C ASN A 322 49.05 150.09 68.17
N GLN A 323 47.87 150.34 68.74
CA GLN A 323 47.40 151.68 69.08
C GLN A 323 48.22 152.33 70.22
N GLU A 324 48.75 151.52 71.13
CA GLU A 324 49.68 151.95 72.19
C GLU A 324 51.06 152.25 71.62
N SER A 325 51.54 151.46 70.65
CA SER A 325 52.74 151.76 69.86
C SER A 325 52.56 153.06 69.07
N GLU A 326 51.40 153.29 68.45
CA GLU A 326 51.09 154.54 67.76
C GLU A 326 51.02 155.73 68.72
N ARG A 327 50.55 155.53 69.96
CA ARG A 327 50.58 156.56 71.01
C ARG A 327 52.00 156.87 71.45
N ILE A 328 52.86 155.85 71.59
CA ILE A 328 54.28 156.02 71.91
C ILE A 328 55.00 156.74 70.77
N VAL A 329 54.72 156.39 69.51
CA VAL A 329 55.27 157.08 68.34
C VAL A 329 54.80 158.54 68.29
N LYS A 330 53.52 158.81 68.55
CA LYS A 330 52.96 160.17 68.61
C LYS A 330 53.49 161.00 69.78
N THR A 331 53.75 160.39 70.95
CA THR A 331 54.38 161.09 72.08
C THR A 331 55.88 161.33 71.83
N PHE A 332 56.57 160.40 71.16
CA PHE A 332 57.95 160.62 70.70
C PHE A 332 58.04 161.73 69.64
N GLU A 333 57.11 161.77 68.68
CA GLU A 333 57.02 162.84 67.67
C GLU A 333 56.69 164.21 68.30
N ALA A 334 55.83 164.24 69.33
CA ALA A 334 55.47 165.46 70.05
C ALA A 334 56.62 166.01 70.93
N LEU A 335 57.44 165.14 71.49
CA LEU A 335 58.63 165.51 72.27
C LEU A 335 59.82 165.92 71.38
N SER A 336 59.94 165.35 70.18
CA SER A 336 60.96 165.69 69.18
C SER A 336 60.77 167.09 68.56
N LYS A 337 59.52 167.54 68.36
CA LYS A 337 59.22 168.82 67.67
C LYS A 337 59.40 170.11 68.49
N LYS A 338 59.63 170.07 69.81
CA LYS A 338 59.68 171.29 70.66
C LYS A 338 61.09 171.72 71.13
N LYS A 339 62.14 170.92 70.87
CA LYS A 339 63.51 171.19 71.38
C LYS A 339 64.50 171.73 70.34
N ILE A 340 63.99 172.30 69.24
CA ILE A 340 64.81 172.77 68.13
C ILE A 340 64.23 174.09 67.57
N ARG A 341 63.91 175.09 68.43
CA ARG A 341 63.70 176.50 68.02
C ARG A 341 63.97 177.62 69.12
N VAL A 342 64.79 177.45 70.21
CA VAL A 342 65.57 178.55 70.94
C VAL A 342 67.05 178.14 71.41
N GLU A 343 68.14 178.37 70.62
CA GLU A 343 69.66 178.30 70.75
C GLU A 343 70.44 178.63 69.40
N GLU A 344 70.94 179.88 69.21
CA GLU A 344 70.67 180.79 68.02
C GLU A 344 70.09 180.29 66.68
N GLU A 345 68.78 180.11 66.62
CA GLU A 345 68.02 179.89 67.83
C GLU A 345 67.47 178.50 67.89
N LYS A 346 68.00 177.48 67.24
CA LYS A 346 67.21 176.31 66.90
C LYS A 346 68.16 175.13 66.71
N SER A 347 68.00 174.06 67.53
CA SER A 347 68.49 172.67 67.38
C SER A 347 69.59 172.20 68.34
N PHE A 348 69.25 171.99 69.61
CA PHE A 348 70.10 171.30 70.57
C PHE A 348 70.36 169.83 70.13
N VAL A 349 71.62 169.53 69.79
CA VAL A 349 72.44 168.37 70.25
C VAL A 349 71.84 166.98 69.98
N SER A 350 72.30 166.20 68.99
CA SER A 350 73.63 165.57 68.81
C SER A 350 73.95 164.47 69.84
N ASP A 351 74.50 163.36 69.31
CA ASP A 351 75.46 162.47 69.96
C ASP A 351 74.86 161.48 71.01
N LEU A 352 75.21 160.20 71.12
CA LEU A 352 76.32 159.34 70.71
C LEU A 352 75.77 157.88 70.73
N GLU A 353 76.04 157.03 69.75
CA GLU A 353 77.27 156.21 69.60
C GLU A 353 77.29 154.93 70.48
N LYS A 354 77.70 153.81 69.84
CA LYS A 354 78.17 152.50 70.39
C LYS A 354 77.04 151.46 70.68
N VAL A 355 76.87 150.32 69.98
CA VAL A 355 77.78 149.18 69.65
C VAL A 355 78.39 148.58 70.94
N PRO A 356 78.66 147.26 71.12
CA PRO A 356 78.22 145.99 70.48
C PRO A 356 77.85 144.84 71.49
N ALA A 357 77.58 143.65 70.92
CA ALA A 357 78.15 142.34 71.29
C ALA A 357 77.31 141.32 72.10
N ALA A 358 77.28 140.09 71.53
CA ALA A 358 77.17 138.74 72.13
C ALA A 358 75.90 138.45 72.96
N GLY A 359 75.20 137.32 72.86
CA GLY A 359 75.52 135.94 72.50
C GLY A 359 74.72 135.03 73.47
N ILE A 360 74.49 133.76 73.10
CA ILE A 360 73.87 132.66 73.89
C ILE A 360 72.32 132.72 73.87
N GLU A 361 71.53 131.73 73.41
CA GLU A 361 71.70 130.33 72.98
C GLU A 361 70.61 129.98 71.94
#